data_AF-A0A9D8JXE1-F1
#
_entry.id   AF-A0A9D8JXE1-F1
#
_cell.length_a   1.000
_cell.length_b   1.000
_cell.length_c   1.000
_cell.angle_alpha   90.00
_cell.angle_beta   90.00
_cell.angle_gamma   90.00
#
_symmetry.space_group_name_H-M   'P 1'
#
loop_
_entity.id
_entity.type
_entity.pdbx_description
1 polymer ?
#
loop_
_entity_poly.entity_id
_entity_poly.type
_entity_poly.pdbx_seq_one_letter_code
_entity_poly.pdbx_strand_id
1 'polypeptide(L)'
;MDAKDTSSESATASPEPKLSSTGIAAMQGDGGDASAEKWHTGRPAELAAIESLRADEGRCMDLNSTRQGGSPNFPIYDVAGPGTVASVKHLGQDDGGQLLEGALAQYRSAFREAIGNGTDPTKFEKAAEELSRLSEEGKPVPIELRDKPLEYLRGHAQLWVPADHAYQVKDDLSRRLLSDDPVTREVTASQYNLNHNSENYSQNVADLLNRVKPLPKTSSELKDEFSRGAPRGL
;
A
#
# COMPACT_ATOMS: atom_id res chain seq x y z
N MET A 1 -9.54 1.66 85.38
CA MET A 1 -8.44 0.69 85.15
C MET A 1 -8.51 0.27 83.69
N ASP A 2 -8.39 1.20 82.75
CA ASP A 2 -7.24 2.02 82.38
C ASP A 2 -6.10 1.24 81.73
N ALA A 3 -5.76 1.75 80.54
CA ALA A 3 -4.56 1.58 79.76
C ALA A 3 -4.36 0.23 79.04
N LYS A 4 -4.32 0.29 77.70
CA LYS A 4 -3.01 0.36 77.01
C LYS A 4 -3.13 0.52 75.49
N ASP A 5 -2.36 1.49 75.01
CA ASP A 5 -1.58 1.53 73.78
C ASP A 5 -2.15 0.86 72.52
N THR A 6 -2.67 1.70 71.62
CA THR A 6 -2.70 1.44 70.19
C THR A 6 -1.51 2.12 69.54
N SER A 7 -0.44 1.36 69.29
CA SER A 7 0.54 1.66 68.25
C SER A 7 0.34 0.67 67.11
N SER A 8 0.27 1.19 65.88
CA SER A 8 1.00 0.70 64.70
C SER A 8 0.36 1.22 63.42
N GLU A 9 1.18 1.89 62.63
CA GLU A 9 0.95 2.29 61.24
C GLU A 9 0.44 1.14 60.38
N SER A 10 -0.40 1.45 59.39
CA SER A 10 -0.28 0.88 58.04
C SER A 10 -1.16 1.69 57.07
N ALA A 11 -0.49 2.55 56.30
CA ALA A 11 -1.03 3.14 55.09
C ALA A 11 -1.23 2.04 54.03
N THR A 12 -2.47 1.78 53.65
CA THR A 12 -2.79 0.92 52.50
C THR A 12 -2.67 1.74 51.22
N ALA A 13 -1.45 1.81 50.69
CA ALA A 13 -1.21 2.11 49.29
C ALA A 13 -1.70 0.91 48.46
N SER A 14 -2.66 1.13 47.55
CA SER A 14 -3.04 0.12 46.56
C SER A 14 -1.98 0.06 45.46
N PRO A 15 -1.47 -1.13 45.10
CA PRO A 15 -0.44 -1.26 44.09
C PRO A 15 -1.01 -1.18 42.67
N GLU A 16 -0.36 -0.39 41.83
CA GLU A 16 -0.46 -0.46 40.36
C GLU A 16 -0.02 -1.84 39.85
N PRO A 17 -0.69 -2.45 38.87
CA PRO A 17 -0.08 -3.50 38.08
C PRO A 17 0.75 -2.88 36.94
N LYS A 18 2.08 -2.96 37.07
CA LYS A 18 3.03 -2.91 35.95
C LYS A 18 3.18 -4.29 35.29
N LEU A 19 3.66 -4.24 34.04
CA LEU A 19 4.20 -5.30 33.17
C LEU A 19 3.14 -5.95 32.27
N SER A 20 3.38 -6.22 30.99
CA SER A 20 4.64 -6.52 30.33
C SER A 20 4.56 -6.19 28.83
N SER A 21 5.61 -5.57 28.30
CA SER A 21 5.98 -5.68 26.90
C SER A 21 6.31 -7.14 26.56
N THR A 22 6.11 -7.53 25.30
CA THR A 22 6.86 -8.53 24.50
C THR A 22 5.93 -9.44 23.68
N GLY A 23 6.06 -9.33 22.35
CA GLY A 23 6.07 -10.47 21.44
C GLY A 23 4.75 -11.13 21.07
N ILE A 24 4.12 -10.68 19.98
CA ILE A 24 3.28 -11.57 19.16
C ILE A 24 4.25 -12.42 18.32
N ALA A 25 4.55 -13.63 18.80
CA ALA A 25 5.18 -14.68 18.02
C ALA A 25 4.18 -15.82 17.81
N ALA A 26 4.14 -16.31 16.57
CA ALA A 26 3.36 -17.44 16.08
C ALA A 26 3.70 -18.77 16.80
N MET A 27 2.72 -19.68 16.90
CA MET A 27 2.84 -21.16 16.74
C MET A 27 1.40 -21.75 16.69
N GLN A 28 0.94 -22.22 15.53
CA GLN A 28 0.97 -23.61 15.03
C GLN A 28 -0.05 -24.57 15.69
N GLY A 29 -1.03 -24.99 14.89
CA GLY A 29 -1.94 -26.12 15.11
C GLY A 29 -2.02 -26.93 13.81
N ASP A 30 -1.62 -28.18 13.93
CA ASP A 30 -1.19 -29.15 12.91
C ASP A 30 -2.35 -29.84 12.16
N GLY A 31 -2.09 -30.33 10.94
CA GLY A 31 -2.89 -31.38 10.28
C GLY A 31 -3.84 -30.95 9.14
N GLY A 32 -3.31 -30.80 7.92
CA GLY A 32 -4.12 -30.80 6.70
C GLY A 32 -3.37 -30.36 5.45
N ASP A 33 -2.99 -31.34 4.61
CA ASP A 33 -2.50 -31.24 3.24
C ASP A 33 -1.44 -30.15 2.91
N ALA A 34 -0.21 -30.61 2.73
CA ALA A 34 0.90 -29.86 2.14
C ALA A 34 0.72 -29.52 0.64
N SER A 35 -0.52 -29.51 0.12
CA SER A 35 -0.90 -28.96 -1.19
C SER A 35 -1.72 -27.65 -1.08
N ALA A 36 -1.96 -27.16 0.14
CA ALA A 36 -2.38 -25.79 0.38
C ALA A 36 -1.13 -24.91 0.52
N GLU A 37 -0.29 -24.86 -0.52
CA GLU A 37 0.69 -23.77 -0.65
C GLU A 37 -0.07 -22.47 -0.48
N LYS A 38 0.21 -21.75 0.60
CA LYS A 38 -0.34 -20.44 0.91
C LYS A 38 -0.39 -19.58 -0.36
N TRP A 39 -1.59 -19.34 -0.88
CA TRP A 39 -1.94 -18.44 -1.99
C TRP A 39 -1.72 -16.96 -1.64
N HIS A 40 -0.66 -16.68 -0.86
CA HIS A 40 -0.26 -15.37 -0.41
C HIS A 40 0.89 -14.91 -1.30
N THR A 41 0.55 -14.33 -2.43
CA THR A 41 1.03 -12.99 -2.81
C THR A 41 0.24 -12.62 -4.05
N GLY A 42 -0.43 -11.46 -4.07
CA GLY A 42 -0.97 -10.90 -5.31
C GLY A 42 0.12 -10.62 -6.37
N ARG A 43 1.39 -10.89 -6.04
CA ARG A 43 2.56 -10.55 -6.84
C ARG A 43 2.58 -11.16 -8.24
N PRO A 44 2.24 -12.44 -8.48
CA PRO A 44 2.17 -12.97 -9.84
C PRO A 44 1.12 -12.25 -10.70
N ALA A 45 -0.05 -11.93 -10.13
CA ALA A 45 -1.06 -11.13 -10.83
C ALA A 45 -0.62 -9.68 -11.04
N GLU A 46 0.08 -9.08 -10.08
CA GLU A 46 0.72 -7.77 -10.24
C GLU A 46 1.78 -7.81 -11.35
N LEU A 47 2.58 -8.87 -11.48
CA LEU A 47 3.56 -9.02 -12.56
C LEU A 47 2.90 -9.10 -13.94
N ALA A 48 1.82 -9.87 -14.09
CA ALA A 48 1.04 -9.92 -15.34
C ALA A 48 0.43 -8.55 -15.70
N ALA A 49 -0.01 -7.79 -14.68
CA ALA A 49 -0.48 -6.42 -14.85
C ALA A 49 0.65 -5.44 -15.22
N ILE A 50 1.85 -5.58 -14.63
CA ILE A 50 3.04 -4.79 -14.98
C ILE A 50 3.46 -5.05 -16.43
N GLU A 51 3.40 -6.28 -16.90
CA GLU A 51 3.64 -6.61 -18.32
C GLU A 51 2.64 -5.92 -19.24
N SER A 52 1.37 -5.87 -18.84
CA SER A 52 0.33 -5.15 -19.60
C SER A 52 0.63 -3.65 -19.65
N LEU A 53 1.00 -3.03 -18.51
CA LEU A 53 1.42 -1.62 -18.45
C LEU A 53 2.66 -1.32 -19.30
N ARG A 54 3.59 -2.27 -19.38
CA ARG A 54 4.77 -2.15 -20.24
C ARG A 54 4.42 -2.18 -21.72
N ALA A 55 3.48 -3.03 -22.11
CA ALA A 55 3.01 -3.07 -23.49
C ALA A 55 2.30 -1.76 -23.87
N ASP A 56 1.49 -1.20 -22.96
CA ASP A 56 0.72 0.01 -23.21
C ASP A 56 1.58 1.29 -23.19
N GLU A 57 2.50 1.43 -22.24
CA GLU A 57 3.34 2.64 -22.08
C GLU A 57 4.72 2.52 -22.77
N GLY A 58 5.06 1.33 -23.28
CA GLY A 58 6.27 1.02 -24.04
C GLY A 58 7.57 1.01 -23.23
N ARG A 59 7.91 2.11 -22.54
CA ARG A 59 9.20 2.33 -21.86
C ARG A 59 9.16 2.13 -20.35
N CYS A 60 8.22 1.33 -19.85
CA CYS A 60 8.10 1.06 -18.42
C CYS A 60 9.17 0.08 -17.91
N MET A 61 9.84 0.46 -16.82
CA MET A 61 10.79 -0.36 -16.08
C MET A 61 10.10 -0.99 -14.87
N ASP A 62 10.22 -2.31 -14.70
CA ASP A 62 9.76 -2.98 -13.46
C ASP A 62 10.86 -2.78 -12.44
N LEU A 63 10.49 -2.14 -11.33
CA LEU A 63 11.38 -1.78 -10.25
C LEU A 63 11.69 -3.00 -9.36
N ASN A 64 10.85 -4.03 -9.41
CA ASN A 64 10.83 -5.18 -8.51
C ASN A 64 11.13 -6.53 -9.22
N SER A 65 11.60 -6.54 -10.49
CA SER A 65 11.78 -7.79 -11.26
C SER A 65 12.88 -8.72 -10.70
N THR A 66 12.55 -9.98 -10.45
CA THR A 66 13.45 -10.98 -9.83
C THR A 66 14.44 -11.65 -10.79
N ARG A 67 14.48 -11.30 -12.08
CA ARG A 67 15.37 -11.96 -13.06
C ARG A 67 16.40 -11.08 -13.76
N GLN A 68 16.30 -9.75 -13.69
CA GLN A 68 17.31 -8.84 -14.26
C GLN A 68 17.51 -7.55 -13.43
N GLY A 69 17.78 -7.71 -12.13
CA GLY A 69 18.20 -6.60 -11.29
C GLY A 69 17.08 -5.71 -10.77
N GLY A 70 15.88 -6.26 -10.53
CA GLY A 70 14.90 -5.61 -9.67
C GLY A 70 15.48 -5.44 -8.28
N SER A 71 15.33 -4.24 -7.75
CA SER A 71 15.84 -3.87 -6.45
C SER A 71 14.71 -4.02 -5.45
N PRO A 72 14.82 -4.85 -4.40
CA PRO A 72 13.87 -4.83 -3.30
C PRO A 72 13.82 -3.46 -2.59
N ASN A 73 14.70 -2.53 -2.98
CA ASN A 73 14.81 -1.17 -2.47
C ASN A 73 13.77 -0.20 -3.05
N PHE A 74 12.80 -0.65 -3.85
CA PHE A 74 11.65 0.15 -4.27
C PHE A 74 10.38 -0.21 -3.48
N PRO A 75 10.32 0.09 -2.17
CA PRO A 75 9.26 -0.40 -1.28
C PRO A 75 7.87 0.21 -1.56
N ILE A 76 7.78 1.18 -2.47
CA ILE A 76 6.57 1.96 -2.73
C ILE A 76 6.06 1.82 -4.17
N TYR A 77 6.90 1.37 -5.10
CA TYR A 77 6.57 1.34 -6.52
C TYR A 77 6.97 0.05 -7.20
N ASP A 78 6.14 -0.35 -8.16
CA ASP A 78 6.32 -1.57 -8.92
C ASP A 78 6.89 -1.28 -10.30
N VAL A 79 6.53 -0.15 -10.91
CA VAL A 79 6.94 0.18 -12.27
C VAL A 79 7.11 1.69 -12.44
N ALA A 80 8.07 2.10 -13.28
CA ALA A 80 8.28 3.49 -13.67
C ALA A 80 8.30 3.62 -15.20
N GLY A 81 7.44 4.47 -15.75
CA GLY A 81 7.37 4.81 -17.17
C GLY A 81 7.55 6.32 -17.40
N PRO A 82 7.52 6.80 -18.66
CA PRO A 82 7.68 8.22 -18.98
C PRO A 82 6.56 9.13 -18.47
N GLY A 83 5.36 8.59 -18.25
CA GLY A 83 4.20 9.37 -17.79
C GLY A 83 3.76 9.06 -16.37
N THR A 84 4.25 7.98 -15.76
CA THR A 84 3.81 7.53 -14.43
C THR A 84 4.90 6.80 -13.65
N VAL A 85 4.77 6.81 -12.33
CA VAL A 85 5.33 5.78 -11.45
C VAL A 85 4.17 5.11 -10.75
N ALA A 86 4.05 3.80 -10.90
CA ALA A 86 2.89 3.06 -10.47
C ALA A 86 3.21 2.03 -9.39
N SER A 87 2.37 2.02 -8.36
CA SER A 87 2.19 0.85 -7.50
C SER A 87 1.03 0.05 -8.08
N VAL A 88 1.24 -1.23 -8.36
CA VAL A 88 0.22 -2.14 -8.89
C VAL A 88 -0.21 -3.03 -7.75
N LYS A 89 -1.51 -3.09 -7.44
CA LYS A 89 -2.02 -3.84 -6.28
C LYS A 89 -3.20 -4.71 -6.68
N HIS A 90 -3.11 -5.98 -6.29
CA HIS A 90 -4.21 -6.94 -6.42
C HIS A 90 -4.62 -7.46 -5.04
N LEU A 91 -5.59 -6.79 -4.41
CA LEU A 91 -6.14 -7.10 -3.09
C LEU A 91 -7.63 -7.46 -3.22
N GLY A 92 -8.19 -8.17 -2.23
CA GLY A 92 -9.60 -8.59 -2.24
C GLY A 92 -9.92 -9.71 -3.22
N GLN A 93 -8.93 -10.55 -3.57
CA GLN A 93 -9.05 -11.64 -4.54
C GLN A 93 -10.14 -12.70 -4.23
N ASP A 94 -10.55 -12.76 -2.96
CA ASP A 94 -11.59 -13.67 -2.45
C ASP A 94 -12.94 -12.97 -2.25
N ASP A 95 -12.97 -11.64 -2.37
CA ASP A 95 -14.17 -10.83 -2.23
C ASP A 95 -15.00 -10.81 -3.54
N GLY A 96 -14.40 -11.26 -4.64
CA GLY A 96 -14.99 -11.22 -5.98
C GLY A 96 -15.13 -9.78 -6.48
N GLY A 97 -16.21 -9.50 -7.21
CA GLY A 97 -16.43 -8.17 -7.79
C GLY A 97 -16.83 -7.07 -6.79
N GLN A 98 -17.03 -7.39 -5.50
CA GLN A 98 -17.33 -6.40 -4.45
C GLN A 98 -16.34 -6.50 -3.31
N LEU A 99 -15.59 -5.42 -3.06
CA LEU A 99 -14.56 -5.39 -2.05
C LEU A 99 -15.14 -5.32 -0.64
N LEU A 100 -14.67 -6.19 0.25
CA LEU A 100 -14.95 -6.08 1.67
C LEU A 100 -14.15 -4.94 2.30
N GLU A 101 -14.59 -4.45 3.46
CA GLU A 101 -13.93 -3.35 4.17
C GLU A 101 -12.45 -3.63 4.46
N GLY A 102 -12.10 -4.89 4.73
CA GLY A 102 -10.70 -5.30 4.94
C GLY A 102 -9.82 -5.12 3.69
N ALA A 103 -10.36 -5.34 2.49
CA ALA A 103 -9.64 -5.10 1.25
C ALA A 103 -9.58 -3.61 0.91
N LEU A 104 -10.68 -2.87 1.13
CA LEU A 104 -10.69 -1.42 1.01
C LEU A 104 -9.64 -0.76 1.93
N ALA A 105 -9.54 -1.20 3.18
CA ALA A 105 -8.53 -0.73 4.13
C ALA A 105 -7.09 -0.94 3.62
N GLN A 106 -6.82 -2.09 3.00
CA GLN A 106 -5.51 -2.37 2.41
C GLN A 106 -5.26 -1.49 1.18
N TYR A 107 -6.25 -1.27 0.31
CA TYR A 107 -6.11 -0.34 -0.81
C TYR A 107 -5.86 1.10 -0.34
N ARG A 108 -6.53 1.57 0.73
CA ARG A 108 -6.26 2.88 1.32
C ARG A 108 -4.82 3.00 1.81
N SER A 109 -4.33 1.97 2.52
CA SER A 109 -2.94 1.94 2.98
C SER A 109 -1.96 1.96 1.80
N ALA A 110 -2.18 1.12 0.80
CA ALA A 110 -1.33 1.04 -0.39
C ALA A 110 -1.35 2.34 -1.19
N PHE A 111 -2.51 3.00 -1.33
CA PHE A 111 -2.62 4.28 -2.01
C PHE A 111 -1.82 5.36 -1.28
N ARG A 112 -1.95 5.43 0.05
CA ARG A 112 -1.22 6.39 0.88
C ARG A 112 0.29 6.20 0.77
N GLU A 113 0.75 4.96 0.75
CA GLU A 113 2.17 4.63 0.54
C GLU A 113 2.64 4.99 -0.87
N ALA A 114 1.87 4.65 -1.91
CA ALA A 114 2.20 4.92 -3.30
C ALA A 114 2.36 6.42 -3.60
N ILE A 115 1.60 7.29 -2.94
CA ILE A 115 1.75 8.75 -3.12
C ILE A 115 2.77 9.39 -2.16
N GLY A 116 3.49 8.59 -1.37
CA GLY A 116 4.56 9.08 -0.49
C GLY A 116 4.13 9.59 0.86
N ASN A 117 2.89 9.35 1.28
CA ASN A 117 2.37 9.74 2.59
C ASN A 117 2.26 8.53 3.55
N GLY A 118 3.03 7.47 3.28
CA GLY A 118 3.14 6.29 4.13
C GLY A 118 3.69 6.59 5.52
N THR A 119 3.85 5.55 6.34
CA THR A 119 4.39 5.68 7.70
C THR A 119 5.85 6.10 7.76
N ASP A 120 6.63 5.83 6.71
CA ASP A 120 8.05 6.21 6.62
C ASP A 120 8.23 7.28 5.53
N PRO A 121 8.46 8.55 5.91
CA PRO A 121 8.65 9.65 4.96
C PRO A 121 9.94 9.51 4.15
N THR A 122 10.94 8.76 4.63
CA THR A 122 12.23 8.57 3.95
C THR A 122 12.16 7.59 2.79
N LYS A 123 11.09 6.79 2.67
CA LYS A 123 10.93 5.82 1.57
C LYS A 123 10.96 6.49 0.19
N PHE A 124 10.43 7.70 0.10
CA PHE A 124 10.38 8.45 -1.15
C PHE A 124 11.76 8.96 -1.57
N GLU A 125 12.54 9.42 -0.59
CA GLU A 125 13.92 9.89 -0.79
C GLU A 125 14.81 8.72 -1.20
N LYS A 126 14.71 7.57 -0.51
CA LYS A 126 15.44 6.35 -0.87
C LYS A 126 15.08 5.83 -2.26
N ALA A 127 13.79 5.86 -2.61
CA ALA A 127 13.35 5.50 -3.97
C ALA A 127 13.92 6.47 -5.01
N ALA A 128 13.96 7.76 -4.71
CA ALA A 128 14.58 8.77 -5.58
C ALA A 128 16.08 8.53 -5.76
N GLU A 129 16.83 8.28 -4.68
CA GLU A 129 18.26 7.97 -4.71
C GLU A 129 18.56 6.72 -5.55
N GLU A 130 17.79 5.65 -5.34
CA GLU A 130 17.98 4.39 -6.07
C GLU A 130 17.67 4.56 -7.57
N LEU A 131 16.66 5.34 -7.92
CA LEU A 131 16.36 5.64 -9.33
C LEU A 131 17.47 6.48 -9.99
N SER A 132 18.03 7.45 -9.28
CA SER A 132 19.19 8.21 -9.75
C SER A 132 20.38 7.28 -10.01
N ARG A 133 20.69 6.38 -9.07
CA ARG A 133 21.74 5.37 -9.21
C ARG A 133 21.54 4.50 -10.45
N LEU A 134 20.33 3.99 -10.69
CA LEU A 134 20.03 3.18 -11.89
C LEU A 134 20.23 3.99 -13.18
N SER A 135 19.88 5.28 -13.18
CA SER A 135 20.12 6.15 -14.32
C SER A 135 21.62 6.35 -14.58
N GLU A 136 22.44 6.50 -13.55
CA GLU A 136 23.90 6.59 -13.66
C GLU A 136 24.51 5.29 -14.21
N GLU A 137 23.92 4.15 -13.90
CA GLU A 137 24.27 2.82 -14.43
C GLU A 137 23.80 2.58 -15.87
N GLY A 138 23.18 3.57 -16.51
CA GLY A 138 22.70 3.50 -17.89
C GLY A 138 21.45 2.65 -18.06
N LYS A 139 20.70 2.38 -16.98
CA LYS A 139 19.38 1.75 -17.09
C LYS A 139 18.39 2.74 -17.73
N PRO A 140 17.40 2.23 -18.49
CA PRO A 140 16.38 3.06 -19.09
C PRO A 140 15.46 3.64 -18.02
N VAL A 141 15.80 4.83 -17.54
CA VAL A 141 15.01 5.63 -16.60
C VAL A 141 14.41 6.83 -17.36
N PRO A 142 13.16 7.24 -17.09
CA PRO A 142 12.60 8.47 -17.64
C PRO A 142 13.49 9.69 -17.38
N ILE A 143 13.57 10.63 -18.33
CA ILE A 143 14.49 11.78 -18.24
C ILE A 143 14.12 12.68 -17.07
N GLU A 144 12.82 12.91 -16.87
CA GLU A 144 12.25 13.69 -15.78
C GLU A 144 12.62 13.12 -14.41
N LEU A 145 12.74 11.79 -14.35
CA LEU A 145 13.06 11.04 -13.16
C LEU A 145 14.57 11.10 -12.86
N ARG A 146 15.42 11.17 -13.88
CA ARG A 146 16.87 11.42 -13.71
C ARG A 146 17.15 12.83 -13.16
N ASP A 147 16.46 13.84 -13.69
CA ASP A 147 16.79 15.23 -13.37
C ASP A 147 16.13 15.69 -12.05
N LYS A 148 14.93 15.19 -11.75
CA LYS A 148 14.15 15.56 -10.55
C LYS A 148 13.31 14.39 -9.99
N PRO A 149 13.96 13.35 -9.45
CA PRO A 149 13.27 12.12 -9.06
C PRO A 149 12.15 12.35 -8.03
N LEU A 150 12.38 13.20 -7.02
CA LEU A 150 11.39 13.44 -5.97
C LEU A 150 10.14 14.17 -6.49
N GLU A 151 10.32 15.23 -7.31
CA GLU A 151 9.19 15.94 -7.93
C GLU A 151 8.42 15.00 -8.87
N TYR A 152 9.15 14.20 -9.65
CA TYR A 152 8.55 13.24 -10.56
C TYR A 152 7.71 12.20 -9.82
N LEU A 153 8.29 11.51 -8.82
CA LEU A 153 7.58 10.52 -8.03
C LEU A 153 6.30 11.12 -7.41
N ARG A 154 6.36 12.35 -6.87
CA ARG A 154 5.16 13.01 -6.28
C ARG A 154 4.12 13.41 -7.31
N GLY A 155 4.54 13.85 -8.49
CA GLY A 155 3.66 14.32 -9.57
C GLY A 155 3.00 13.19 -10.35
N HIS A 156 3.71 12.07 -10.49
CA HIS A 156 3.37 10.98 -11.42
C HIS A 156 2.99 9.67 -10.73
N ALA A 157 2.99 9.63 -9.38
CA ALA A 157 2.53 8.49 -8.58
C ALA A 157 1.09 8.11 -8.89
N GLN A 158 0.88 6.84 -9.21
CA GLN A 158 -0.43 6.24 -9.43
C GLN A 158 -0.55 4.91 -8.68
N LEU A 159 -1.78 4.58 -8.31
CA LEU A 159 -2.15 3.25 -7.83
C LEU A 159 -2.98 2.58 -8.91
N TRP A 160 -2.47 1.49 -9.46
CA TRP A 160 -3.18 0.67 -10.43
C TRP A 160 -3.82 -0.52 -9.73
N VAL A 161 -5.11 -0.71 -9.96
CA VAL A 161 -5.94 -1.75 -9.34
C VAL A 161 -6.78 -2.43 -10.41
N PRO A 162 -7.33 -3.63 -10.17
CA PRO A 162 -8.24 -4.27 -11.12
C PRO A 162 -9.40 -3.35 -11.53
N ALA A 163 -9.84 -3.48 -12.78
CA ALA A 163 -10.83 -2.59 -13.39
C ALA A 163 -12.12 -2.47 -12.57
N ASP A 164 -12.61 -3.60 -12.09
CA ASP A 164 -13.82 -3.78 -11.26
C ASP A 164 -13.67 -3.24 -9.83
N HIS A 165 -12.44 -3.04 -9.36
CA HIS A 165 -12.13 -2.48 -8.04
C HIS A 165 -11.99 -0.95 -8.07
N ALA A 166 -11.57 -0.38 -9.20
CA ALA A 166 -11.20 1.04 -9.29
C ALA A 166 -12.32 1.99 -8.85
N TYR A 167 -13.57 1.72 -9.22
CA TYR A 167 -14.71 2.53 -8.80
C TYR A 167 -14.95 2.46 -7.28
N GLN A 168 -14.90 1.26 -6.71
CA GLN A 168 -15.14 1.03 -5.28
C GLN A 168 -14.05 1.69 -4.41
N VAL A 169 -12.79 1.60 -4.83
CA VAL A 169 -11.66 2.27 -4.15
C VAL A 169 -11.81 3.78 -4.20
N LYS A 170 -12.18 4.34 -5.37
CA LYS A 170 -12.42 5.79 -5.51
C LYS A 170 -13.60 6.26 -4.68
N ASP A 171 -14.69 5.50 -4.68
CA ASP A 171 -15.89 5.81 -3.89
C ASP A 171 -15.58 5.80 -2.38
N ASP A 172 -14.91 4.75 -1.88
CA ASP A 172 -14.51 4.66 -0.48
C ASP A 172 -13.59 5.83 -0.06
N LEU A 173 -12.54 6.12 -0.84
CA LEU A 173 -11.65 7.25 -0.56
C LEU A 173 -12.40 8.59 -0.62
N SER A 174 -13.27 8.78 -1.62
CA SER A 174 -14.10 9.99 -1.77
C SER A 174 -15.01 10.19 -0.57
N ARG A 175 -15.77 9.16 -0.18
CA ARG A 175 -16.67 9.20 0.98
C ARG A 175 -15.91 9.57 2.24
N ARG A 176 -14.75 9.00 2.48
CA ARG A 176 -13.96 9.26 3.70
C ARG A 176 -13.31 10.65 3.70
N LEU A 177 -12.80 11.11 2.56
CA LEU A 177 -12.16 12.44 2.44
C LEU A 177 -13.17 13.58 2.44
N LEU A 178 -14.36 13.39 1.86
CA LEU A 178 -15.40 14.42 1.77
C LEU A 178 -16.43 14.36 2.91
N SER A 179 -16.34 13.35 3.79
CA SER A 179 -17.26 13.22 4.92
C SER A 179 -16.93 14.23 6.03
N ASP A 180 -17.98 14.90 6.50
CA ASP A 180 -17.97 15.72 7.72
C ASP A 180 -18.10 14.87 9.00
N ASP A 181 -18.48 13.60 8.88
CA ASP A 181 -18.62 12.68 10.02
C ASP A 181 -17.24 12.20 10.52
N PRO A 182 -16.87 12.48 11.79
CA PRO A 182 -15.62 12.04 12.38
C PRO A 182 -15.48 10.52 12.57
N VAL A 183 -16.58 9.75 12.57
CA VAL A 183 -16.53 8.27 12.71
C VAL A 183 -16.03 7.61 11.42
N THR A 184 -16.34 8.19 10.27
CA THR A 184 -15.89 7.71 8.94
C THR A 184 -14.46 8.15 8.60
N ARG A 185 -13.89 9.11 9.35
CA ARG A 185 -12.57 9.75 9.15
C ARG A 185 -11.37 8.95 9.67
N GLU A 186 -11.38 7.62 9.54
CA GLU A 186 -10.13 6.84 9.69
C GLU A 186 -9.05 7.29 8.67
N VAL A 187 -9.51 7.96 7.59
CA VAL A 187 -8.70 8.71 6.65
C VAL A 187 -8.86 10.21 6.90
N THR A 188 -7.75 10.94 7.03
CA THR A 188 -7.76 12.40 7.17
C THR A 188 -7.22 13.10 5.93
N ALA A 189 -7.70 14.32 5.65
CA ALA A 189 -7.15 15.17 4.59
C ALA A 189 -5.63 15.35 4.72
N SER A 190 -5.12 15.49 5.95
CA SER A 190 -3.69 15.66 6.25
C SER A 190 -2.84 14.45 5.85
N GLN A 191 -3.37 13.23 5.95
CA GLN A 191 -2.69 12.02 5.47
C GLN A 191 -2.46 12.03 3.94
N TYR A 192 -3.13 12.93 3.22
CA TYR A 192 -3.03 13.07 1.77
C TYR A 192 -2.44 14.44 1.36
N ASN A 193 -1.86 15.19 2.31
CA ASN A 193 -1.41 16.58 2.13
C ASN A 193 -2.51 17.50 1.59
N LEU A 194 -3.76 17.19 1.87
CA LEU A 194 -4.89 18.02 1.51
C LEU A 194 -5.23 18.96 2.65
N ASN A 195 -5.53 20.22 2.30
CA ASN A 195 -6.07 21.18 3.25
C ASN A 195 -7.60 21.15 3.18
N HIS A 196 -8.23 20.58 4.20
CA HIS A 196 -9.70 20.48 4.30
C HIS A 196 -10.41 21.85 4.32
N ASN A 197 -9.71 22.92 4.71
CA ASN A 197 -10.26 24.27 4.76
C ASN A 197 -10.03 25.05 3.45
N SER A 198 -9.47 24.42 2.41
CA SER A 198 -9.27 25.07 1.11
C SER A 198 -10.58 25.19 0.35
N GLU A 199 -10.82 26.35 -0.29
CA GLU A 199 -11.94 26.54 -1.22
C GLU A 199 -11.92 25.54 -2.39
N ASN A 200 -10.74 24.99 -2.72
CA ASN A 200 -10.55 24.00 -3.78
C ASN A 200 -10.48 22.56 -3.24
N TYR A 201 -10.90 22.29 -2.01
CA TYR A 201 -10.75 20.97 -1.38
C TYR A 201 -11.33 19.83 -2.22
N SER A 202 -12.58 19.96 -2.70
CA SER A 202 -13.23 18.92 -3.51
C SER A 202 -12.53 18.67 -4.83
N GLN A 203 -11.99 19.72 -5.47
CA GLN A 203 -11.20 19.56 -6.69
C GLN A 203 -9.88 18.85 -6.40
N ASN A 204 -9.19 19.22 -5.32
CA ASN A 204 -7.95 18.56 -4.91
C ASN A 204 -8.17 17.07 -4.57
N VAL A 205 -9.32 16.73 -3.97
CA VAL A 205 -9.73 15.33 -3.77
C VAL A 205 -9.94 14.65 -5.12
N ALA A 206 -10.68 15.25 -6.06
CA ALA A 206 -10.88 14.67 -7.38
C ALA A 206 -9.55 14.43 -8.13
N ASP A 207 -8.63 15.39 -8.08
CA ASP A 207 -7.30 15.30 -8.68
C ASP A 207 -6.45 14.19 -8.03
N LEU A 208 -6.55 14.02 -6.71
CA LEU A 208 -5.94 12.90 -5.99
C LEU A 208 -6.55 11.56 -6.44
N LEU A 209 -7.88 11.45 -6.48
CA LEU A 209 -8.57 10.21 -6.87
C LEU A 209 -8.32 9.82 -8.33
N ASN A 210 -7.98 10.78 -9.20
CA ASN A 210 -7.55 10.53 -10.58
C ASN A 210 -6.23 9.73 -10.66
N ARG A 211 -5.48 9.61 -9.56
CA ARG A 211 -4.28 8.78 -9.44
C ARG A 211 -4.59 7.30 -9.19
N VAL A 212 -5.83 6.95 -8.86
CA VAL A 212 -6.29 5.55 -8.89
C VAL A 212 -6.68 5.21 -10.33
N LYS A 213 -5.96 4.28 -10.94
CA LYS A 213 -6.14 3.87 -12.33
C LYS A 213 -6.65 2.44 -12.43
N PRO A 214 -7.66 2.17 -13.28
CA PRO A 214 -8.05 0.81 -13.58
C PRO A 214 -7.01 0.15 -14.48
N LEU A 215 -6.61 -1.07 -14.15
CA LEU A 215 -5.95 -1.97 -15.08
C LEU A 215 -6.91 -2.33 -16.23
N PRO A 216 -6.40 -2.76 -17.40
CA PRO A 216 -7.23 -3.25 -18.50
C PRO A 216 -7.86 -4.63 -18.24
N LYS A 217 -7.78 -5.14 -17.01
CA LYS A 217 -8.25 -6.47 -16.58
C LYS A 217 -8.98 -6.37 -15.24
N THR A 218 -10.01 -7.19 -15.09
CA THR A 218 -10.72 -7.40 -13.82
C THR A 218 -9.93 -8.30 -12.88
N SER A 219 -10.32 -8.32 -11.61
CA SER A 219 -9.76 -9.21 -10.58
C SER A 219 -9.87 -10.68 -10.98
N SER A 220 -11.01 -11.05 -11.57
CA SER A 220 -11.31 -12.40 -12.03
C SER A 220 -10.46 -12.81 -13.24
N GLU A 221 -10.24 -11.91 -14.21
CA GLU A 221 -9.38 -12.19 -15.36
C GLU A 221 -7.92 -12.37 -14.96
N LEU A 222 -7.41 -11.52 -14.04
CA LEU A 222 -6.05 -11.65 -13.50
C LEU A 222 -5.89 -12.97 -12.72
N LYS A 223 -6.91 -13.37 -11.96
CA LYS A 223 -6.95 -14.66 -11.25
C LYS A 223 -6.96 -15.85 -12.21
N ASP A 224 -7.73 -15.75 -13.29
CA ASP A 224 -7.84 -16.79 -14.32
C ASP A 224 -6.54 -16.95 -15.12
N GLU A 225 -5.94 -15.85 -15.55
CA GLU A 225 -4.66 -15.85 -16.26
C GLU A 225 -3.55 -16.49 -15.43
N PHE A 226 -3.53 -16.22 -14.12
CA PHE A 226 -2.65 -16.91 -13.19
C PHE A 226 -2.99 -18.41 -13.06
N SER A 227 -4.26 -18.74 -12.86
CA SER A 227 -4.70 -20.13 -12.66
C SER A 227 -4.46 -21.00 -13.90
N ARG A 228 -4.50 -20.40 -15.10
CA ARG A 228 -4.20 -21.04 -16.39
C ARG A 228 -2.72 -20.98 -16.77
N GLY A 229 -1.95 -20.11 -16.11
CA GLY A 229 -0.61 -19.66 -16.49
C GLY A 229 0.53 -20.10 -15.56
N ALA A 230 0.35 -21.08 -14.69
CA ALA A 230 1.51 -21.85 -14.23
C ALA A 230 2.03 -22.65 -15.45
N PRO A 231 3.20 -22.33 -16.03
CA PRO A 231 3.78 -23.21 -17.03
C PRO A 231 4.02 -24.55 -16.34
N ARG A 232 3.28 -25.58 -16.76
CA ARG A 232 3.71 -26.97 -16.59
C ARG A 232 4.95 -27.15 -17.47
N GLY A 233 6.12 -26.77 -16.96
CA GLY A 233 7.40 -27.01 -17.60
C GLY A 233 8.27 -25.75 -17.75
N LEU A 234 9.14 -25.55 -16.76
CA LEU A 234 10.56 -25.32 -16.98
C LEU A 234 11.33 -26.23 -16.03
#